data_AF-A0A929Z6W2-F1
#
_entry.id   AF-A0A929Z6W2-F1
#
_cell.length_a   1.000
_cell.length_b   1.000
_cell.length_c   1.000
_cell.angle_alpha   90.00
_cell.angle_beta   90.00
_cell.angle_gamma   90.00
#
_symmetry.space_group_name_H-M   'P 1'
#
loop_
_entity.id
_entity.type
_entity.pdbx_description
1 polymer ?
#
loop_
_entity_poly.entity_id
_entity_poly.type
_entity_poly.pdbx_seq_one_letter_code
_entity_poly.pdbx_strand_id
1 'polypeptide(L)'
;MKNRFGRMGSTLMGALLLLSVSGVTYSCKDDSLDVQKPSFLGGSIYDELNARGFKYTVRLIDDLGYKDVMSQTGSKTLFVANDEAYEKFFKNNPWGVHSYEQLTDAQKRVLFNGAQLN
;
A
#
# COMPACT_ATOMS: atom_id res chain seq x y z
N MET A 1 9.36 -4.30 69.89
CA MET A 1 9.49 -4.91 68.55
C MET A 1 8.22 -4.62 67.76
N LYS A 2 8.14 -3.40 67.22
CA LYS A 2 7.01 -2.91 66.42
C LYS A 2 7.46 -2.87 64.96
N ASN A 3 6.58 -3.32 64.05
CA ASN A 3 6.55 -2.96 62.63
C ASN A 3 7.54 -3.66 61.66
N ARG A 4 7.75 -4.99 61.76
CA ARG A 4 8.52 -5.72 60.72
C ARG A 4 7.69 -6.55 59.73
N PHE A 5 6.41 -6.81 60.01
CA PHE A 5 5.58 -7.71 59.19
C PHE A 5 4.79 -7.01 58.06
N GLY A 6 4.45 -5.73 58.20
CA GLY A 6 3.65 -4.99 57.19
C GLY A 6 4.44 -4.46 55.99
N ARG A 7 5.79 -4.36 56.08
CA ARG A 7 6.63 -3.76 55.03
C ARG A 7 7.00 -4.75 53.91
N MET A 8 6.91 -6.05 54.19
CA MET A 8 7.29 -7.10 53.23
C MET A 8 6.15 -7.38 52.22
N GLY A 9 4.89 -7.29 52.65
CA GLY A 9 3.71 -7.47 51.79
C GLY A 9 3.57 -6.40 50.70
N SER A 10 3.81 -5.12 51.03
CA SER A 10 3.77 -4.03 50.04
C SER A 10 4.88 -4.15 49.00
N THR A 11 6.06 -4.64 49.38
CA THR A 11 7.21 -4.78 48.47
C THR A 11 7.04 -6.00 47.56
N LEU A 12 6.45 -7.10 48.07
CA LEU A 12 6.12 -8.30 47.30
C LEU A 12 4.99 -8.06 46.29
N MET A 13 3.95 -7.29 46.65
CA MET A 13 2.88 -6.90 45.71
C MET A 13 3.39 -5.97 44.60
N GLY A 14 4.29 -5.03 44.92
CA GLY A 14 4.92 -4.16 43.92
C GLY A 14 5.83 -4.92 42.94
N ALA A 15 6.58 -5.92 43.44
CA ALA A 15 7.42 -6.76 42.60
C ALA A 15 6.60 -7.64 41.63
N LEU A 16 5.44 -8.14 42.07
CA LEU A 16 4.55 -8.96 41.24
C LEU A 16 3.88 -8.17 40.11
N LEU A 17 3.51 -6.91 40.38
CA LEU A 17 2.95 -6.00 39.37
C LEU A 17 4.00 -5.61 38.31
N LEU A 18 5.24 -5.37 38.71
CA LEU A 18 6.34 -5.06 37.77
C LEU A 18 6.68 -6.25 36.86
N LEU A 19 6.59 -7.50 37.35
CA LEU A 19 6.78 -8.71 36.55
C LEU A 19 5.66 -8.94 35.52
N SER A 20 4.43 -8.49 35.80
CA SER A 20 3.30 -8.61 34.87
C SER A 20 3.37 -7.66 33.68
N VAL A 21 4.07 -6.53 33.80
CA VAL A 21 4.22 -5.54 32.72
C VAL A 21 5.26 -5.96 31.67
N SER A 22 6.25 -6.76 32.06
CA SER A 22 7.27 -7.30 31.13
C SER A 22 6.77 -8.39 30.18
N GLY A 23 5.55 -8.91 30.35
CA GLY A 23 4.99 -9.97 29.50
C GLY A 23 4.15 -9.50 28.31
N VAL A 24 3.71 -8.23 28.30
CA VAL A 24 2.74 -7.69 27.32
C VAL A 24 3.36 -6.78 26.27
N THR A 25 4.67 -6.56 26.27
CA THR A 25 5.36 -5.71 25.28
C THR A 25 6.04 -6.51 24.16
N TYR A 26 5.51 -7.69 23.80
CA TYR A 26 5.73 -8.24 22.45
C TYR A 26 4.86 -7.43 21.47
N SER A 27 5.22 -6.15 21.32
CA SER A 27 4.72 -5.28 20.28
C SER A 27 5.12 -5.91 18.95
N CYS A 28 4.17 -5.95 18.01
CA CYS A 28 4.30 -6.45 16.64
C CYS A 28 5.76 -6.50 16.20
N LYS A 29 6.30 -7.72 16.05
CA LYS A 29 7.43 -7.85 15.13
C LYS A 29 6.92 -7.25 13.83
N ASP A 30 7.67 -6.29 13.32
CA ASP A 30 7.63 -5.93 11.91
C ASP A 30 8.15 -7.18 11.18
N ASP A 31 7.33 -8.23 11.20
CA ASP A 31 7.47 -9.35 10.30
C ASP A 31 7.22 -8.66 8.96
N SER A 32 8.32 -8.30 8.30
CA SER A 32 8.31 -8.14 6.87
C SER A 32 7.44 -9.28 6.37
N LEU A 33 6.36 -8.93 5.67
CA LEU A 33 5.45 -9.90 5.07
C LEU A 33 6.18 -10.61 3.91
N ASP A 34 7.37 -11.16 4.18
CA ASP A 34 8.06 -12.23 3.50
C ASP A 34 7.38 -13.58 3.80
N VAL A 35 6.08 -13.54 4.13
CA VAL A 35 5.21 -14.68 3.92
C VAL A 35 5.23 -14.92 2.42
N GLN A 36 6.07 -15.86 1.98
CA GLN A 36 6.17 -16.30 0.59
C GLN A 36 4.78 -16.27 -0.03
N LYS A 37 4.52 -15.30 -0.92
CA LYS A 37 3.21 -15.17 -1.57
C LYS A 37 2.92 -16.53 -2.18
N PRO A 38 1.83 -17.22 -1.77
CA PRO A 38 1.45 -18.50 -2.36
C PRO A 38 1.42 -18.33 -3.88
N SER A 39 1.91 -19.30 -4.64
CA SER A 39 1.94 -19.22 -6.12
C SER A 39 0.57 -19.01 -6.77
N PHE A 40 -0.51 -19.30 -6.03
CA PHE A 40 -1.90 -19.03 -6.43
C PHE A 40 -2.32 -17.56 -6.24
N LEU A 41 -1.72 -16.82 -5.32
CA LEU A 41 -1.95 -15.38 -5.19
C LEU A 41 -1.28 -14.69 -6.38
N GLY A 42 -2.10 -14.06 -7.23
CA GLY A 42 -1.63 -13.27 -8.35
C GLY A 42 -0.65 -12.17 -7.93
N GLY A 43 0.07 -11.63 -8.92
CA GLY A 43 1.01 -10.53 -8.70
C GLY A 43 0.34 -9.29 -8.10
N SER A 44 1.14 -8.29 -7.75
CA SER A 44 0.58 -6.98 -7.42
C SER A 44 -0.20 -6.39 -8.61
N ILE A 45 -0.99 -5.34 -8.39
CA ILE A 45 -1.69 -4.65 -9.49
C ILE A 45 -0.65 -4.20 -10.53
N TYR A 46 0.47 -3.65 -10.08
CA TYR A 46 1.55 -3.22 -10.97
C TYR A 46 2.13 -4.38 -11.80
N ASP A 47 2.40 -5.54 -11.19
CA ASP A 47 2.95 -6.70 -11.89
C ASP A 47 1.96 -7.26 -12.91
N GLU A 48 0.69 -7.34 -12.54
CA GLU A 48 -0.37 -7.85 -13.42
C GLU A 48 -0.55 -6.95 -14.65
N LEU A 49 -0.50 -5.62 -14.48
CA LEU A 49 -0.59 -4.67 -15.58
C LEU A 49 0.59 -4.76 -16.54
N ASN A 50 1.80 -4.96 -16.00
CA ASN A 50 3.00 -5.18 -16.81
C ASN A 50 2.91 -6.51 -17.57
N ALA A 51 2.52 -7.60 -16.90
CA ALA A 51 2.39 -8.91 -17.52
C ALA A 51 1.34 -8.94 -18.64
N ARG A 52 0.24 -8.19 -18.47
CA ARG A 52 -0.83 -8.08 -19.48
C ARG A 52 -0.59 -7.02 -20.56
N GLY A 53 0.45 -6.20 -20.42
CA GLY A 53 0.84 -5.21 -21.42
C GLY A 53 0.01 -3.93 -21.46
N PHE A 54 -0.47 -3.44 -20.32
CA PHE A 54 -1.18 -2.14 -20.22
C PHE A 54 -0.20 -0.96 -20.11
N LYS A 55 0.50 -0.65 -21.20
CA LYS A 55 1.66 0.25 -21.20
C LYS A 55 1.33 1.65 -20.72
N TYR A 56 0.23 2.25 -21.20
CA TYR A 56 -0.10 3.63 -20.82
C TYR A 56 -0.45 3.75 -19.34
N THR A 57 -1.16 2.78 -18.80
CA THR A 57 -1.53 2.77 -17.39
C THR A 57 -0.33 2.52 -16.49
N VAL A 58 0.60 1.65 -16.90
CA VAL A 58 1.89 1.48 -16.20
C VAL A 58 2.67 2.80 -16.20
N ARG A 59 2.75 3.50 -17.35
CA ARG A 59 3.40 4.83 -17.41
C ARG A 59 2.75 5.85 -16.49
N LEU A 60 1.41 5.87 -16.39
CA LEU A 60 0.71 6.76 -15.45
C LEU A 60 1.08 6.43 -14.00
N ILE A 61 1.15 5.15 -13.64
CA ILE A 61 1.54 4.71 -12.30
C ILE A 61 2.96 5.18 -11.97
N ASP A 62 3.89 5.00 -12.90
CA ASP A 62 5.29 5.39 -12.74
C ASP A 62 5.46 6.91 -12.63
N ASP A 63 4.90 7.67 -13.57
CA ASP A 63 5.02 9.13 -13.62
C ASP A 63 4.40 9.82 -12.40
N LEU A 64 3.31 9.25 -11.86
CA LEU A 64 2.60 9.80 -10.71
C LEU A 64 3.13 9.31 -9.36
N GLY A 65 4.14 8.43 -9.35
CA GLY A 65 4.75 7.91 -8.12
C GLY A 65 3.91 6.88 -7.37
N TYR A 66 3.02 6.17 -8.06
CA TYR A 66 2.14 5.15 -7.45
C TYR A 66 2.70 3.74 -7.49
N LYS A 67 3.89 3.53 -8.06
CA LYS A 67 4.48 2.20 -8.22
C LYS A 67 4.54 1.43 -6.90
N ASP A 68 5.07 2.02 -5.85
CA ASP A 68 5.17 1.36 -4.53
C ASP A 68 3.80 0.98 -3.99
N VAL A 69 2.82 1.90 -4.09
CA VAL A 69 1.43 1.68 -3.65
C VAL A 69 0.77 0.54 -4.44
N MET A 70 0.97 0.49 -5.76
CA MET A 70 0.39 -0.53 -6.63
C MET A 70 1.13 -1.86 -6.60
N SER A 71 2.35 -1.88 -6.04
CA SER A 71 3.17 -3.09 -5.83
C SER A 71 2.89 -3.76 -4.48
N GLN A 72 2.36 -3.01 -3.52
CA GLN A 72 2.00 -3.50 -2.20
C GLN A 72 0.66 -4.26 -2.19
N THR A 73 0.44 -5.03 -1.14
CA THR A 73 -0.85 -5.67 -0.85
C THR A 73 -1.82 -4.65 -0.27
N GLY A 74 -2.96 -4.47 -0.93
CA GLY A 74 -4.05 -3.59 -0.48
C GLY A 74 -5.33 -3.84 -1.27
N SER A 75 -6.44 -3.24 -0.86
CA SER A 75 -7.69 -3.27 -1.61
C SER A 75 -7.79 -2.01 -2.46
N LYS A 76 -7.36 -2.09 -3.72
CA LYS A 76 -7.64 -1.07 -4.75
C LYS A 76 -8.33 -1.75 -5.92
N THR A 77 -9.36 -1.10 -6.46
CA THR A 77 -10.00 -1.53 -7.70
C THR A 77 -9.67 -0.52 -8.79
N LEU A 78 -9.07 -1.00 -9.88
CA LEU A 78 -8.63 -0.17 -11.00
C LEU A 78 -9.27 -0.67 -12.31
N PHE A 79 -10.03 0.19 -12.97
CA PHE A 79 -10.66 -0.07 -14.28
C PHE A 79 -9.75 0.42 -15.39
N VAL A 80 -8.90 -0.47 -15.88
CA VAL A 80 -7.85 -0.10 -16.84
C VAL A 80 -8.38 -0.06 -18.27
N ALA A 81 -8.17 1.08 -18.95
CA ALA A 81 -8.36 1.19 -20.39
C ALA A 81 -7.21 0.47 -21.13
N ASN A 82 -7.54 -0.23 -22.22
CA ASN A 82 -6.53 -0.84 -23.08
C ASN A 82 -5.72 0.22 -23.82
N ASP A 83 -4.52 -0.13 -24.28
CA ASP A 83 -3.65 0.83 -24.96
C ASP A 83 -4.30 1.42 -26.23
N GLU A 84 -5.11 0.64 -26.93
CA GLU A 84 -5.86 1.10 -28.11
C GLU A 84 -6.87 2.23 -27.79
N ALA A 85 -7.45 2.25 -26.59
CA ALA A 85 -8.34 3.32 -26.16
C ALA A 85 -7.56 4.63 -25.97
N TYR A 86 -6.35 4.57 -25.41
CA TYR A 86 -5.44 5.72 -25.34
C TYR A 86 -5.05 6.20 -26.74
N GLU A 87 -4.69 5.30 -27.66
CA GLU A 87 -4.40 5.68 -29.05
C GLU A 87 -5.57 6.38 -29.74
N LYS A 88 -6.80 5.89 -29.52
CA LYS A 88 -8.02 6.54 -30.03
C LYS A 88 -8.25 7.91 -29.39
N PHE A 89 -8.01 8.02 -28.08
CA PHE A 89 -8.10 9.27 -27.35
C PHE A 89 -7.10 10.31 -27.89
N PHE A 90 -5.85 9.94 -28.14
CA PHE A 90 -4.84 10.86 -28.68
C PHE A 90 -5.12 11.30 -30.13
N LYS A 91 -5.90 10.55 -30.89
CA LYS A 91 -6.38 10.99 -32.23
C LYS A 91 -7.37 12.15 -32.13
N ASN A 92 -8.26 12.14 -31.14
CA ASN A 92 -9.28 13.18 -30.97
C ASN A 92 -9.75 13.24 -29.51
N ASN A 93 -9.44 14.34 -28.82
CA ASN A 93 -9.88 14.60 -27.45
C ASN A 93 -10.06 16.11 -27.22
N PRO A 94 -10.86 16.50 -26.22
CA PRO A 94 -11.13 17.90 -25.90
C PRO A 94 -9.92 18.66 -25.34
N TRP A 95 -8.80 17.99 -25.03
CA TRP A 95 -7.60 18.62 -24.47
C TRP A 95 -6.58 19.03 -25.53
N GLY A 96 -6.79 18.65 -26.80
CA GLY A 96 -5.87 18.97 -27.90
C GLY A 96 -4.50 18.30 -27.79
N VAL A 97 -4.39 17.21 -27.02
CA VAL A 97 -3.15 16.43 -26.88
C VAL A 97 -3.11 15.27 -27.87
N HIS A 98 -1.97 15.03 -28.51
CA HIS A 98 -1.82 14.03 -29.56
C HIS A 98 -0.85 12.90 -29.21
N SER A 99 -0.24 12.95 -28.03
CA SER A 99 0.54 11.85 -27.48
C SER A 99 0.56 11.91 -25.95
N TYR A 100 1.03 10.85 -25.33
CA TYR A 100 1.15 10.76 -23.87
C TYR A 100 2.11 11.83 -23.31
N GLU A 101 3.18 12.15 -24.04
CA GLU A 101 4.20 13.12 -23.65
C GLU A 101 3.65 14.54 -23.57
N GLN A 102 2.54 14.82 -24.26
CA GLN A 102 1.87 16.12 -24.22
C GLN A 102 0.92 16.26 -23.01
N LEU A 103 0.69 15.18 -22.26
CA LEU A 103 -0.13 15.23 -21.05
C LEU A 103 0.62 15.96 -19.93
N THR A 104 -0.04 16.97 -19.37
CA THR A 104 0.37 17.58 -18.10
C THR A 104 0.15 16.60 -16.95
N ASP A 105 0.88 16.79 -15.84
CA ASP A 105 0.68 15.98 -14.64
C ASP A 105 -0.75 16.04 -14.10
N ALA A 106 -1.43 17.19 -14.26
CA ALA A 106 -2.82 17.32 -13.88
C ALA A 106 -3.73 16.42 -14.72
N GLN A 107 -3.55 16.37 -16.03
CA GLN A 107 -4.30 15.49 -16.92
C GLN A 107 -4.00 14.02 -16.64
N LYS A 108 -2.73 13.66 -16.39
CA LYS A 108 -2.35 12.30 -15.98
C LYS A 108 -3.08 11.87 -14.71
N ARG A 109 -3.16 12.75 -13.69
CA ARG A 109 -3.93 12.47 -12.46
C ARG A 109 -5.41 12.30 -12.72
N VAL A 110 -6.02 13.09 -13.61
CA VAL A 110 -7.44 12.93 -13.98
C VAL A 110 -7.68 11.55 -14.61
N LEU A 111 -6.84 11.15 -15.58
CA LEU A 111 -6.95 9.85 -16.23
C LEU A 111 -6.78 8.69 -15.23
N PHE A 112 -5.79 8.79 -14.35
CA PHE A 112 -5.47 7.71 -13.42
C PHE A 112 -6.47 7.61 -12.27
N ASN A 113 -6.82 8.72 -11.62
CA ASN A 113 -7.74 8.71 -10.48
C ASN A 113 -9.18 8.43 -10.92
N GLY A 114 -9.56 8.85 -12.13
CA GLY A 114 -10.87 8.54 -12.70
C GLY A 114 -11.07 7.05 -12.98
N ALA A 115 -9.98 6.29 -13.11
CA ALA A 115 -10.01 4.85 -13.31
C ALA A 115 -10.06 4.05 -11.98
N GLN A 116 -10.02 4.71 -10.82
CA GLN A 116 -9.91 4.07 -9.51
C GLN A 116 -11.18 4.16 -8.68
N LEU A 117 -11.44 3.11 -7.89
CA LEU A 117 -12.33 3.18 -6.73
C LEU A 117 -11.48 3.10 -5.46
N ASN A 118 -11.73 4.05 -4.55
CA ASN A 118 -11.12 4.14 -3.23
C ASN A 118 -12.21 4.14 -2.15
#